data_AF-A0A382L845-F1
#
_entry.id   AF-A0A382L845-F1
#
_cell.length_a   1.000
_cell.length_b   1.000
_cell.length_c   1.000
_cell.angle_alpha   90.00
_cell.angle_beta   90.00
_cell.angle_gamma   90.00
#
_symmetry.space_group_name_H-M   'P 1'
#
loop_
_entity.id
_entity.type
_entity.pdbx_description
1 polymer ?
#
loop_
_entity_poly.entity_id
_entity_poly.type
_entity_poly.pdbx_seq_one_letter_code
_entity_poly.pdbx_strand_id
1 'polypeptide(L)'
;MIFRLNTLYKRDSKGKIREYTIEWTGNGVMAPGYRTVAGIQGGKMVTSEWKLTEGKNIGKVNETSPSEQAEKEAKAKWEKKEEKEYFEDIEKVDSYDKFKPMLAHDYTKRPQDFGWSQPKLDGIRCIARKDGLFTRAGKAITTCDHISEDL
;
A
#
# COMPACT_ATOMS: atom_id res chain seq x y z
N MET A 1 22.13 0.28 14.79
CA MET A 1 20.97 0.97 15.39
C MET A 1 19.72 0.51 14.67
N ILE A 2 18.56 0.47 15.33
CA ILE A 2 17.26 0.26 14.66
C ILE A 2 16.68 1.63 14.38
N PHE A 3 16.37 1.89 13.11
CA PHE A 3 15.71 3.11 12.64
C PHE A 3 14.23 2.85 12.46
N ARG A 4 13.40 3.86 12.74
CA ARG A 4 11.94 3.77 12.66
C ARG A 4 11.41 4.89 11.77
N LEU A 5 10.62 4.53 10.76
CA LEU A 5 9.88 5.50 9.95
C LEU A 5 8.63 5.98 10.68
N ASN A 6 8.10 7.13 10.27
CA ASN A 6 6.86 7.70 10.83
C ASN A 6 5.74 6.65 10.85
N THR A 7 4.97 6.62 11.93
CA THR A 7 3.82 5.73 12.02
C THR A 7 2.73 6.23 11.08
N LEU A 8 2.17 5.30 10.32
CA LEU A 8 1.04 5.52 9.44
C LEU A 8 -0.26 5.04 10.09
N TYR A 9 -1.33 5.80 9.89
CA TYR A 9 -2.65 5.56 10.47
C TYR A 9 -3.70 5.28 9.40
N LYS A 10 -4.67 4.43 9.69
CA LYS A 10 -5.90 4.33 8.91
C LYS A 10 -7.09 3.97 9.77
N ARG A 11 -8.29 4.37 9.36
CA ARG A 11 -9.53 3.80 9.91
C ARG A 11 -9.90 2.52 9.17
N ASP A 12 -10.17 1.44 9.90
CA ASP A 12 -10.64 0.20 9.29
C ASP A 12 -12.16 0.17 9.12
N SER A 13 -12.67 -0.88 8.46
CA SER A 13 -14.10 -1.03 8.17
C SER A 13 -14.98 -1.18 9.42
N LYS A 14 -14.40 -1.38 10.61
CA LYS A 14 -15.09 -1.42 11.89
C LYS A 14 -14.96 -0.10 12.67
N GLY A 15 -14.43 0.95 12.04
CA GLY A 15 -14.24 2.26 12.63
C GLY A 15 -13.02 2.39 13.54
N LYS A 16 -12.18 1.35 13.66
CA LYS A 16 -11.01 1.39 14.56
C LYS A 16 -9.78 1.97 13.87
N ILE A 17 -8.97 2.74 14.61
CA ILE A 17 -7.69 3.22 14.12
C ILE A 17 -6.67 2.09 14.14
N ARG A 18 -5.97 1.93 13.02
CA ARG A 18 -4.84 1.02 12.86
C ARG A 18 -3.56 1.80 12.70
N GLU A 19 -2.50 1.28 13.29
CA GLU A 19 -1.15 1.79 13.19
C GLU A 19 -0.32 0.85 12.33
N TYR A 20 0.61 1.44 11.57
CA TYR A 20 1.57 0.73 10.75
C TYR A 20 2.90 1.47 10.78
N THR A 21 3.93 0.80 11.27
CA THR A 21 5.28 1.32 11.36
C THR A 21 6.22 0.37 10.61
N ILE A 22 7.24 0.93 9.96
CA ILE A 22 8.36 0.16 9.44
C ILE A 22 9.61 0.50 10.22
N GLU A 23 10.33 -0.54 10.61
CA GLU A 23 11.65 -0.45 11.22
C GLU A 23 12.68 -1.05 10.27
N TRP A 24 13.88 -0.48 10.23
CA TRP A 24 14.98 -0.99 9.43
C TRP A 24 16.31 -0.91 10.18
N THR A 25 17.24 -1.78 9.79
CA THR A 25 18.58 -1.86 10.34
C THR A 25 19.60 -1.58 9.26
N GLY A 26 20.55 -0.70 9.57
CA GLY A 26 21.75 -0.52 8.78
C GLY A 26 22.89 -1.39 9.28
N ASN A 27 24.14 -0.99 9.00
CA ASN A 27 25.31 -1.66 9.53
C ASN A 27 25.35 -1.60 11.07
N GLY A 28 25.61 -2.72 11.74
CA GLY A 28 25.80 -2.80 13.20
C GLY A 28 25.09 -3.96 13.88
N VAL A 29 24.14 -3.64 14.78
CA VAL A 29 23.53 -4.52 15.80
C VAL A 29 22.98 -5.86 15.25
N MET A 30 22.59 -5.89 13.97
CA MET A 30 22.20 -7.12 13.27
C MET A 30 22.37 -6.94 11.76
N ALA A 31 22.18 -8.02 11.00
CA ALA A 31 22.18 -7.98 9.55
C ALA A 31 21.19 -6.92 9.02
N PRO A 32 21.57 -6.15 7.97
CA PRO A 32 20.68 -5.18 7.36
C PRO A 32 19.38 -5.81 6.87
N GLY A 33 18.28 -5.11 7.13
CA GLY A 33 16.96 -5.56 6.76
C GLY A 33 15.87 -4.63 7.27
N TYR A 34 14.63 -4.98 7.02
CA TYR A 34 13.48 -4.24 7.56
C TYR A 34 12.37 -5.17 8.04
N ARG A 35 11.50 -4.66 8.90
CA ARG A 35 10.31 -5.34 9.38
C ARG A 35 9.14 -4.38 9.52
N THR A 36 7.95 -4.93 9.74
CA THR A 36 6.73 -4.16 9.95
C THR A 36 6.19 -4.41 11.34
N VAL A 37 5.71 -3.35 11.99
CA VAL A 37 4.94 -3.42 13.24
C VAL A 37 3.57 -2.83 12.95
N ALA A 38 2.51 -3.61 13.12
CA ALA A 38 1.16 -3.16 12.78
C ALA A 38 0.11 -3.73 13.72
N GLY A 39 -0.95 -2.96 13.95
CA GLY A 39 -2.02 -3.37 14.84
C GLY A 39 -3.15 -2.35 14.93
N ILE A 40 -4.06 -2.58 15.88
CA ILE A 40 -5.07 -1.61 16.27
C ILE A 40 -4.43 -0.71 17.33
N GLN A 41 -4.67 0.60 17.26
CA GLN A 41 -4.20 1.56 18.24
C GLN A 41 -4.65 1.16 19.66
N GLY A 42 -3.73 1.16 20.61
CA GLY A 42 -3.96 0.69 21.99
C GLY A 42 -4.17 -0.83 22.13
N GLY A 43 -4.11 -1.58 21.04
CA GLY A 43 -4.23 -3.04 21.02
C GLY A 43 -2.88 -3.74 20.90
N LYS A 44 -2.92 -5.07 20.74
CA LYS A 44 -1.73 -5.88 20.49
C LYS A 44 -1.16 -5.57 19.11
N MET A 45 0.09 -5.13 19.08
CA MET A 45 0.86 -4.97 17.84
C MET A 45 1.44 -6.32 17.39
N VAL A 46 1.45 -6.53 16.08
CA VAL A 46 2.09 -7.68 15.44
C VAL A 46 3.36 -7.20 14.75
N THR A 47 4.48 -7.77 15.17
CA THR A 47 5.80 -7.52 14.58
C THR A 47 6.12 -8.67 13.63
N SER A 48 6.48 -8.35 12.39
CA SER A 48 6.96 -9.36 11.45
C SER A 48 8.41 -9.73 11.76
N GLU A 49 8.82 -10.91 11.29
CA GLU A 49 10.23 -11.25 11.16
C GLU A 49 10.97 -10.23 10.28
N TRP A 50 12.29 -10.16 10.47
CA TRP A 50 13.17 -9.33 9.67
C TRP A 50 13.27 -9.89 8.25
N LYS A 51 13.02 -9.03 7.26
CA LYS A 51 13.39 -9.28 5.87
C LYS A 51 14.81 -8.75 5.67
N LEU A 52 15.79 -9.65 5.71
CA LEU A 52 17.18 -9.30 5.45
C LEU A 52 17.36 -8.83 4.01
N THR A 53 18.27 -7.89 3.80
CA THR A 53 18.55 -7.30 2.50
C THR A 53 19.99 -7.54 2.08
N GLU A 54 20.16 -7.73 0.78
CA GLU A 54 21.45 -7.82 0.12
C GLU A 54 21.65 -6.59 -0.76
N GLY A 55 22.90 -6.26 -1.06
CA GLY A 55 23.21 -5.17 -1.97
C GLY A 55 22.70 -5.46 -3.39
N LYS A 56 22.33 -4.41 -4.13
CA LYS A 56 21.90 -4.50 -5.54
C LYS A 56 22.85 -3.76 -6.45
N ASN A 57 22.89 -4.20 -7.72
CA ASN A 57 23.70 -3.59 -8.78
C ASN A 57 25.21 -3.55 -8.47
N ILE A 58 25.72 -4.59 -7.81
CA ILE A 58 27.14 -4.71 -7.49
C ILE A 58 28.00 -4.53 -8.77
N GLY A 59 28.97 -3.64 -8.72
CA GLY A 59 29.87 -3.27 -9.82
C GLY A 59 29.31 -2.22 -10.79
N LYS A 60 28.14 -1.61 -10.51
CA LYS A 60 27.56 -0.53 -11.34
C LYS A 60 27.56 0.81 -10.57
N VAL A 61 27.42 1.92 -11.30
CA VAL A 61 27.38 3.28 -10.71
C VAL A 61 26.24 3.48 -9.68
N ASN A 62 25.17 2.68 -9.79
CA ASN A 62 24.03 2.69 -8.90
C ASN A 62 24.01 1.49 -7.93
N GLU A 63 25.19 0.96 -7.60
CA GLU A 63 25.37 -0.03 -6.56
C GLU A 63 24.75 0.45 -5.24
N THR A 64 24.23 -0.50 -4.47
CA THR A 64 23.72 -0.28 -3.12
C THR A 64 24.31 -1.31 -2.20
N SER A 65 24.77 -0.87 -1.04
CA SER A 65 25.11 -1.75 0.08
C SER A 65 23.84 -2.39 0.68
N PRO A 66 23.97 -3.51 1.40
CA PRO A 66 22.87 -4.13 2.14
C PRO A 66 22.11 -3.14 3.05
N SER A 67 22.82 -2.21 3.69
CA SER A 67 22.25 -1.16 4.56
C SER A 67 21.43 -0.14 3.78
N GLU A 68 21.97 0.39 2.68
CA GLU A 68 21.22 1.33 1.83
C GLU A 68 20.00 0.66 1.20
N GLN A 69 20.12 -0.61 0.83
CA GLN A 69 19.00 -1.38 0.30
C GLN A 69 17.91 -1.63 1.37
N ALA A 70 18.30 -1.86 2.64
CA ALA A 70 17.36 -1.95 3.75
C ALA A 70 16.52 -0.68 3.90
N GLU A 71 17.19 0.47 3.92
CA GLU A 71 16.55 1.78 4.01
C GLU A 71 15.63 2.06 2.81
N LYS A 72 16.12 1.82 1.59
CA LYS A 72 15.34 2.03 0.35
C LYS A 72 14.10 1.14 0.30
N GLU A 73 14.21 -0.14 0.66
CA GLU A 73 13.04 -1.02 0.69
C GLU A 73 12.06 -0.66 1.81
N ALA A 74 12.56 -0.23 2.97
CA ALA A 74 11.74 0.25 4.08
C ALA A 74 10.92 1.49 3.65
N LYS A 75 11.58 2.50 3.08
CA LYS A 75 10.93 3.72 2.56
C LYS A 75 9.93 3.40 1.46
N ALA A 76 10.31 2.61 0.45
CA ALA A 76 9.40 2.25 -0.64
C ALA A 76 8.15 1.49 -0.15
N LYS A 77 8.28 0.65 0.88
CA LYS A 77 7.14 -0.07 1.48
C LYS A 77 6.25 0.85 2.32
N TRP A 78 6.84 1.86 2.95
CA TRP A 78 6.13 2.90 3.69
C TRP A 78 5.33 3.80 2.73
N GLU A 79 5.98 4.33 1.68
CA GLU A 79 5.35 5.17 0.66
C GLU A 79 4.18 4.44 -0.03
N LYS A 80 4.34 3.15 -0.34
CA LYS A 80 3.25 2.32 -0.90
C LYS A 80 2.01 2.22 -0.02
N LYS A 81 2.14 2.42 1.29
CA LYS A 81 1.01 2.41 2.23
C LYS A 81 0.37 3.78 2.29
N GLU A 82 1.18 4.81 2.37
CA GLU A 82 0.76 6.23 2.34
C GLU A 82 0.01 6.57 1.03
N GLU A 83 0.55 6.19 -0.14
CA GLU A 83 -0.12 6.38 -1.44
C GLU A 83 -1.53 5.77 -1.50
N LYS A 84 -1.78 4.76 -0.65
CA LYS A 84 -3.05 4.03 -0.57
C LYS A 84 -3.99 4.69 0.43
N GLU A 85 -4.21 4.06 1.58
CA GLU A 85 -5.28 4.38 2.53
C GLU A 85 -4.75 4.77 3.91
N TYR A 86 -3.44 4.96 4.01
CA TYR A 86 -2.79 5.32 5.25
C TYR A 86 -2.33 6.77 5.22
N PHE A 87 -2.28 7.39 6.38
CA PHE A 87 -1.95 8.79 6.58
C PHE A 87 -0.86 8.93 7.63
N GLU A 88 0.05 9.90 7.47
CA GLU A 88 1.01 10.26 8.53
C GLU A 88 0.31 10.91 9.72
N ASP A 89 -0.74 11.68 9.45
CA ASP A 89 -1.51 12.41 10.44
C ASP A 89 -2.80 11.66 10.76
N ILE A 90 -2.99 11.30 12.03
CA ILE A 90 -4.16 10.59 12.51
C ILE A 90 -5.44 11.40 12.33
N GLU A 91 -5.38 12.74 12.35
CA GLU A 91 -6.56 13.60 12.19
C GLU A 91 -7.09 13.58 10.74
N LYS A 92 -6.24 13.19 9.78
CA LYS A 92 -6.58 13.13 8.35
C LYS A 92 -7.12 11.78 7.91
N VAL A 93 -7.22 10.79 8.79
CA VAL A 93 -7.66 9.42 8.42
C VAL A 93 -9.04 9.35 7.77
N ASP A 94 -9.89 10.34 8.05
CA ASP A 94 -11.26 10.45 7.53
C ASP A 94 -11.38 11.47 6.38
N SER A 95 -10.29 12.16 6.00
CA SER A 95 -10.28 13.09 4.85
C SER A 95 -10.17 12.36 3.50
N TYR A 96 -10.32 11.04 3.49
CA TYR A 96 -10.02 10.20 2.34
C TYR A 96 -11.14 10.25 1.27
N ASP A 97 -10.88 10.94 0.17
CA ASP A 97 -11.86 11.12 -0.93
C ASP A 97 -11.68 10.12 -2.12
N LYS A 98 -10.76 9.16 -2.02
CA LYS A 98 -10.59 8.18 -3.10
C LYS A 98 -11.68 7.10 -3.01
N PHE A 99 -12.69 7.23 -3.87
CA PHE A 99 -13.70 6.20 -4.12
C PHE A 99 -13.05 4.83 -4.37
N LYS A 100 -13.37 3.83 -3.53
CA LYS A 100 -12.89 2.45 -3.69
C LYS A 100 -13.97 1.64 -4.41
N PRO A 101 -13.73 1.17 -5.63
CA PRO A 101 -14.76 0.45 -6.36
C PRO A 101 -14.92 -0.97 -5.80
N MET A 102 -16.15 -1.47 -5.73
CA MET A 102 -16.52 -2.74 -5.10
C MET A 102 -15.72 -3.94 -5.65
N LEU A 103 -15.11 -4.76 -4.80
CA LEU A 103 -14.46 -6.01 -5.20
C LEU A 103 -15.47 -7.16 -5.22
N ALA A 104 -15.36 -8.04 -6.21
CA ALA A 104 -16.14 -9.27 -6.22
C ALA A 104 -15.64 -10.21 -5.12
N HIS A 105 -16.58 -10.80 -4.37
CA HIS A 105 -16.28 -11.92 -3.51
C HIS A 105 -16.15 -13.21 -4.32
N ASP A 106 -15.41 -14.17 -3.77
CA ASP A 106 -15.31 -15.51 -4.34
C ASP A 106 -16.69 -16.17 -4.37
N TYR A 107 -17.17 -16.51 -5.56
CA TYR A 107 -18.47 -17.11 -5.77
C TYR A 107 -18.60 -18.47 -5.08
N THR A 108 -17.52 -19.26 -5.03
CA THR A 108 -17.53 -20.60 -4.41
C THR A 108 -17.77 -20.53 -2.90
N LYS A 109 -17.43 -19.40 -2.28
CA LYS A 109 -17.62 -19.14 -0.83
C LYS A 109 -18.92 -18.43 -0.53
N ARG A 110 -19.55 -17.82 -1.53
CA ARG A 110 -20.75 -16.99 -1.36
C ARG A 110 -21.67 -17.12 -2.58
N PRO A 111 -22.20 -18.33 -2.84
CA PRO A 111 -23.10 -18.57 -3.96
C PRO A 111 -24.34 -17.67 -3.85
N GLN A 112 -24.92 -17.32 -4.99
CA GLN A 112 -26.11 -16.46 -5.07
C GLN A 112 -27.24 -17.24 -5.73
N ASP A 113 -28.43 -17.20 -5.15
CA ASP A 113 -29.61 -17.91 -5.67
C ASP A 113 -30.27 -17.15 -6.85
N PHE A 114 -30.07 -15.84 -6.91
CA PHE A 114 -30.57 -14.96 -7.97
C PHE A 114 -29.60 -13.79 -8.20
N GLY A 115 -29.50 -13.30 -9.44
CA GLY A 115 -28.72 -12.12 -9.76
C GLY A 115 -28.64 -11.81 -11.25
N TRP A 116 -28.10 -10.64 -11.55
CA TRP A 116 -27.75 -10.24 -12.91
C TRP A 116 -26.35 -10.73 -13.26
N SER A 117 -26.19 -11.29 -14.46
CA SER A 117 -24.89 -11.73 -14.97
C SER A 117 -24.37 -10.78 -16.04
N GLN A 118 -23.06 -10.56 -16.04
CA GLN A 118 -22.34 -9.76 -17.02
C GLN A 118 -21.03 -10.47 -17.39
N PRO A 119 -20.53 -10.32 -18.63
CA PRO A 119 -19.26 -10.90 -19.01
C PRO A 119 -18.11 -10.32 -18.17
N LYS A 120 -17.21 -11.18 -17.70
CA LYS A 120 -15.98 -10.76 -17.03
C LYS A 120 -14.93 -10.42 -18.08
N LEU A 121 -14.79 -9.14 -18.38
CA LEU A 121 -13.70 -8.66 -19.23
C LEU A 121 -12.37 -8.72 -18.47
N ASP A 122 -11.32 -9.19 -19.14
CA ASP A 122 -9.97 -9.29 -18.60
C ASP A 122 -9.13 -8.07 -18.99
N GLY A 123 -9.41 -6.95 -18.33
CA GLY A 123 -8.71 -5.69 -18.53
C GLY A 123 -8.43 -4.99 -17.20
N ILE A 124 -8.02 -3.71 -17.29
CA ILE A 124 -7.82 -2.88 -16.09
C ILE A 124 -9.13 -2.25 -15.64
N ARG A 125 -9.31 -2.10 -14.33
CA ARG A 125 -10.45 -1.36 -13.80
C ARG A 125 -10.19 0.15 -13.88
N CYS A 126 -11.07 0.85 -14.58
CA CYS A 126 -11.10 2.30 -14.67
C CYS A 126 -12.27 2.86 -13.84
N ILE A 127 -12.03 3.99 -13.15
CA ILE A 127 -13.03 4.78 -12.46
C ILE A 127 -13.00 6.15 -13.10
N ALA A 128 -14.04 6.47 -13.85
CA ALA A 128 -14.26 7.78 -14.43
C ALA A 128 -14.95 8.69 -13.40
N ARG A 129 -14.42 9.90 -13.23
CA ARG A 129 -14.98 10.97 -12.41
C ARG A 129 -14.90 12.27 -13.22
N LYS A 130 -15.60 13.32 -12.77
CA LYS A 130 -15.56 14.64 -13.40
C LYS A 130 -14.14 15.22 -13.56
N ASP A 131 -13.20 14.76 -12.74
CA ASP A 131 -11.81 15.19 -12.68
C ASP A 131 -10.83 14.20 -13.34
N GLY A 132 -11.32 13.16 -14.03
CA GLY A 132 -10.52 12.30 -14.90
C GLY A 132 -10.69 10.80 -14.68
N LEU A 133 -9.72 10.04 -15.19
CA LEU A 133 -9.71 8.58 -15.19
C LEU A 133 -8.71 8.04 -14.17
N PHE A 134 -9.15 7.10 -13.35
CA PHE A 134 -8.34 6.56 -12.26
C PHE A 134 -8.34 5.04 -12.24
N THR A 135 -7.21 4.46 -11.83
CA THR A 135 -7.09 3.03 -11.53
C THR A 135 -7.85 2.68 -10.25
N ARG A 136 -8.06 1.38 -9.98
CA ARG A 136 -8.60 0.89 -8.70
C ARG A 136 -7.88 1.46 -7.45
N ALA A 137 -6.59 1.73 -7.56
CA ALA A 137 -5.79 2.27 -6.46
C ALA A 137 -5.84 3.82 -6.38
N GLY A 138 -6.59 4.48 -7.25
CA GLY A 138 -6.71 5.93 -7.31
C GLY A 138 -5.55 6.65 -7.99
N LYS A 139 -4.68 5.92 -8.71
CA LYS A 139 -3.66 6.56 -9.58
C LYS A 139 -4.31 7.00 -10.89
N ALA A 140 -3.99 8.21 -11.36
CA ALA A 140 -4.48 8.71 -12.63
C ALA A 140 -4.03 7.84 -13.81
N ILE A 141 -4.89 7.68 -14.80
CA ILE A 141 -4.60 7.06 -16.09
C ILE A 141 -4.43 8.20 -17.09
N THR A 142 -3.21 8.39 -17.61
CA THR A 142 -2.81 9.58 -18.38
C THR A 142 -2.60 9.29 -19.88
N THR A 143 -3.11 8.16 -20.36
CA THR A 143 -2.83 7.65 -21.71
C THR A 143 -4.10 7.24 -22.47
N CYS A 144 -5.28 7.63 -21.96
CA CYS A 144 -6.58 7.19 -22.48
C CYS A 144 -7.48 8.40 -22.82
N ASP A 145 -6.92 9.39 -23.52
CA ASP A 145 -7.60 10.67 -23.79
C ASP A 145 -8.91 10.47 -24.57
N HIS A 146 -8.90 9.59 -25.57
CA HIS A 146 -10.10 9.19 -26.31
C HIS A 146 -11.28 8.72 -25.43
N ILE A 147 -11.02 8.13 -24.25
CA ILE A 147 -12.07 7.75 -23.31
C ILE A 147 -12.51 8.96 -22.50
N SER A 148 -11.57 9.82 -22.10
CA SER A 148 -11.87 11.00 -21.28
C SER A 148 -12.63 12.07 -22.05
N GLU A 149 -12.42 12.19 -23.36
CA GLU A 149 -13.07 13.17 -24.23
C GLU A 149 -14.53 12.80 -24.55
N ASP A 150 -14.87 11.51 -24.47
CA ASP A 150 -16.20 10.97 -24.81
C ASP A 150 -17.18 10.89 -23.60
N LEU A 151 -16.72 11.19 -22.37
CA LEU A 151 -17.47 11.07 -21.11
C LEU A 151 -18.11 12.40 -20.66
#